data_AF-A0A957RKX8-F1
#
_entry.id   AF-A0A957RKX8-F1
#
_cell.length_a   1.000
_cell.length_b   1.000
_cell.length_c   1.000
_cell.angle_alpha   90.00
_cell.angle_beta   90.00
_cell.angle_gamma   90.00
#
_symmetry.space_group_name_H-M   'P 1'
#
loop_
_entity.id
_entity.type
_entity.pdbx_description
1 polymer ?
#
loop_
_entity_poly.entity_id
_entity_poly.type
_entity_poly.pdbx_seq_one_letter_code
_entity_poly.pdbx_strand_id
1 'polypeptide(L)' 'VTSSPAGINCGATCTANYDSDTLVTLDAVSALGSTFSGWSGEGCTGTGACQVTMDGAKSVTANFTLG' A
#
# COMPACT_ATOMS: atom_id res chain seq x y z
N VAL A 1 0.30 -0.86 -7.06
CA VAL A 1 0.06 -1.27 -5.65
C VAL A 1 -1.34 -1.82 -5.56
N THR A 2 -1.53 -2.98 -4.92
CA THR A 2 -2.83 -3.62 -4.73
C THR A 2 -3.08 -3.92 -3.25
N SER A 3 -4.33 -4.13 -2.85
CA SER A 3 -4.68 -4.47 -1.46
C SER A 3 -5.46 -5.79 -1.30
N SER A 4 -5.37 -6.36 -0.10
CA SER A 4 -6.23 -7.44 0.40
C SER A 4 -6.70 -7.09 1.82
N PRO A 5 -8.02 -6.95 2.10
CA PRO A 5 -9.15 -7.15 1.19
C PRO A 5 -9.13 -6.21 -0.03
N ALA A 6 -9.70 -6.69 -1.14
CA ALA A 6 -9.71 -5.96 -2.40
C ALA A 6 -10.39 -4.59 -2.26
N GLY A 7 -9.80 -3.56 -2.87
CA GLY A 7 -10.34 -2.20 -2.87
C GLY A 7 -9.37 -1.19 -3.46
N ILE A 8 -8.07 -1.42 -3.31
CA ILE A 8 -7.00 -0.59 -3.88
C ILE A 8 -6.36 -1.35 -5.03
N ASN A 9 -6.28 -0.68 -6.18
CA ASN A 9 -5.44 -1.04 -7.31
C ASN A 9 -4.89 0.26 -7.92
N CYS A 10 -3.80 0.72 -7.32
CA CYS A 10 -3.11 1.93 -7.74
C CYS A 10 -2.56 1.77 -9.15
N GLY A 11 -3.20 2.52 -10.04
CA GLY A 11 -3.16 2.45 -11.49
C GLY A 11 -4.46 3.07 -12.02
N ALA A 12 -5.59 2.67 -11.42
CA ALA A 12 -6.91 3.27 -11.64
C ALA A 12 -7.57 3.77 -10.34
N THR A 13 -7.35 3.09 -9.20
CA THR A 13 -8.01 3.40 -7.93
C THR A 13 -7.05 3.22 -6.76
N CYS A 14 -6.65 4.34 -6.14
CA CYS A 14 -5.71 4.34 -5.01
C CYS A 14 -6.35 4.55 -3.63
N THR A 15 -7.66 4.64 -3.57
CA THR A 15 -8.40 4.93 -2.33
C THR A 15 -9.54 3.94 -2.19
N ALA A 16 -9.75 3.42 -0.98
CA ALA A 16 -10.85 2.52 -0.65
C ALA A 16 -11.29 2.74 0.79
N ASN A 17 -12.55 2.39 1.07
CA ASN A 17 -13.09 2.36 2.41
C ASN A 17 -13.10 0.92 2.92
N TYR A 18 -12.67 0.75 4.17
CA TYR A 18 -12.64 -0.52 4.87
C TYR A 18 -13.36 -0.35 6.20
N ASP A 19 -13.97 -1.43 6.70
CA ASP A 19 -14.57 -1.43 8.02
C ASP A 19 -13.50 -1.24 9.11
N SER A 20 -13.91 -0.73 10.27
CA SER A 20 -13.01 -0.58 11.41
C SER A 20 -12.39 -1.93 11.80
N ASP A 21 -11.14 -1.88 12.26
CA ASP A 21 -10.32 -3.05 12.65
C ASP A 21 -10.00 -4.02 11.51
N THR A 22 -10.27 -3.64 10.26
CA THR A 22 -9.86 -4.43 9.09
C THR A 22 -8.35 -4.39 8.92
N LEU A 23 -7.71 -5.56 8.82
CA LEU A 23 -6.31 -5.67 8.43
C LEU A 23 -6.19 -5.64 6.90
N VAL A 24 -5.64 -4.55 6.37
CA VAL A 24 -5.38 -4.36 4.94
C VAL A 24 -3.91 -4.65 4.66
N THR A 25 -3.65 -5.66 3.82
CA THR A 25 -2.31 -5.95 3.31
C THR A 25 -2.13 -5.24 1.97
N LEU A 26 -1.04 -4.47 1.81
CA LEU A 26 -0.68 -3.78 0.58
C LEU A 26 0.51 -4.45 -0.10
N ASP A 27 0.38 -4.69 -1.39
CA ASP A 27 1.40 -5.28 -2.24
C ASP A 27 1.86 -4.29 -3.32
N ALA A 28 3.16 -4.01 -3.34
CA ALA A 28 3.79 -3.16 -4.35
C ALA A 28 4.36 -4.03 -5.48
N VAL A 29 3.71 -3.98 -6.64
CA VAL A 29 4.27 -4.54 -7.88
C VAL A 29 5.02 -3.43 -8.62
N SER A 30 6.33 -3.58 -8.81
CA SER A 30 7.16 -2.64 -9.56
C SER A 30 6.94 -2.81 -11.07
N ALA A 31 6.76 -1.70 -11.76
CA ALA A 31 6.75 -1.68 -13.23
C ALA A 31 8.16 -1.94 -13.79
N LEU A 32 8.23 -2.34 -15.05
CA LEU A 32 9.50 -2.57 -15.74
C LEU A 32 10.36 -1.29 -15.74
N GLY A 33 11.60 -1.39 -15.28
CA GLY A 33 12.51 -0.24 -15.11
C GLY A 33 12.34 0.52 -13.78
N SER A 34 11.47 0.07 -12.89
CA SER A 34 11.37 0.60 -11.52
C SER A 34 11.68 -0.47 -10.49
N THR A 35 12.26 -0.06 -9.36
CA THR A 35 12.50 -0.91 -8.19
C THR A 35 11.73 -0.36 -7.00
N PHE A 36 11.01 -1.23 -6.30
CA PHE A 36 10.34 -0.84 -5.05
C PHE A 36 11.40 -0.51 -3.98
N SER A 37 11.38 0.72 -3.46
CA SER A 37 12.36 1.20 -2.48
C SER A 37 11.83 1.23 -1.05
N GLY A 38 10.51 1.07 -0.85
CA GLY A 38 9.91 0.92 0.47
C GLY A 38 8.60 1.66 0.65
N TRP A 39 7.92 1.35 1.73
CA TRP A 39 6.70 1.99 2.20
C TRP A 39 7.03 3.16 3.12
N SER A 40 6.21 4.20 3.06
CA SER A 40 6.20 5.30 4.02
C SER A 40 4.76 5.71 4.33
N GLY A 41 4.53 6.32 5.49
CA GLY A 41 3.20 6.77 5.92
C GLY A 41 2.70 6.00 7.15
N GLU A 42 1.39 5.96 7.30
CA GLU A 42 0.73 5.49 8.53
C GLU A 42 0.43 3.99 8.50
N GLY A 43 0.88 3.29 9.53
CA GLY A 43 0.67 1.84 9.67
C GLY A 43 1.64 0.98 8.87
N CYS A 44 2.52 1.56 8.07
CA CYS A 44 3.48 0.79 7.28
C CYS A 44 4.71 1.60 6.87
N THR A 45 5.90 1.08 7.20
CA THR A 45 7.19 1.66 6.85
C THR A 45 8.23 0.58 6.53
N GLY A 46 9.21 0.92 5.68
CA GLY A 46 10.29 0.01 5.30
C GLY A 46 9.98 -0.84 4.07
N THR A 47 10.79 -1.86 3.80
CA THR A 47 10.71 -2.66 2.56
C THR A 47 9.97 -4.00 2.73
N GLY A 48 9.48 -4.31 3.93
CA GLY A 48 8.76 -5.54 4.24
C GLY A 48 7.32 -5.57 3.71
N ALA A 49 6.61 -6.65 4.05
CA ALA A 49 5.17 -6.75 3.82
C ALA A 49 4.43 -5.63 4.54
N CYS A 50 3.49 -5.00 3.85
CA CYS A 50 2.80 -3.82 4.36
C CYS A 50 1.43 -4.21 4.90
N GLN A 51 1.24 -4.15 6.21
CA GLN A 51 -0.01 -4.53 6.86
C GLN A 51 -0.52 -3.37 7.70
N VAL A 52 -1.69 -2.86 7.33
CA VAL A 52 -2.31 -1.66 7.90
C VAL A 52 -3.62 -2.05 8.56
N THR A 53 -3.72 -1.87 9.88
CA THR A 53 -5.00 -2.01 10.59
C THR A 53 -5.80 -0.72 10.44
N MET A 54 -7.03 -0.81 9.94
CA MET A 54 -7.90 0.34 9.70
C MET A 54 -8.68 0.71 10.97
N ASP A 55 -8.04 1.44 11.87
CA ASP A 55 -8.65 2.06 13.07
C ASP A 55 -9.10 3.53 12.82
N GLY A 56 -8.89 4.02 11.61
CA GLY A 56 -9.13 5.40 11.18
C GLY A 56 -8.67 5.60 9.73
N ALA A 57 -8.79 6.83 9.23
CA ALA A 57 -8.26 7.16 7.91
C ALA A 57 -6.73 7.09 7.93
N LYS A 58 -6.14 6.26 7.07
CA LYS A 58 -4.69 6.06 6.95
C LYS A 58 -4.23 6.43 5.54
N SER A 59 -3.01 6.97 5.44
CA SER A 59 -2.34 7.24 4.17
C SER A 59 -0.99 6.55 4.10
N VAL A 60 -0.79 5.72 3.08
CA VAL A 60 0.44 4.95 2.84
C VAL A 60 0.93 5.20 1.42
N THR A 61 2.22 5.45 1.30
CA THR A 61 2.92 5.71 0.05
C THR A 61 3.88 4.57 -0.27
N ALA A 62 3.77 4.00 -1.47
CA ALA A 62 4.76 3.10 -2.03
C ALA A 62 5.81 3.90 -2.81
N ASN A 63 7.08 3.79 -2.41
CA ASN A 63 8.16 4.50 -3.07
C ASN A 63 8.83 3.57 -4.09
N PHE A 64 9.14 4.12 -5.26
CA PHE A 64 9.84 3.42 -6.33
C PHE A 64 10.99 4.29 -6.84
N THR A 65 12.12 3.67 -7.15
CA THR A 65 13.26 4.31 -7.81
C THR A 65 13.38 3.81 -9.24
N LEU A 66 13.63 4.72 -10.18
CA LEU A 66 13.97 4.36 -11.56
C LEU A 66 15.38 3.77 -11.59
N GLY A 67 15.52 2.64 -12.27
CA GLY A 67 16.80 1.96 -12.51
C GLY A 67 17.49 2.44 -13.78
#